data_AF-A0A954BKK8-F1
#
_entry.id   AF-A0A954BKK8-F1
#
_cell.length_a   1.000
_cell.length_b   1.000
_cell.length_c   1.000
_cell.angle_alpha   90.00
_cell.angle_beta   90.00
_cell.angle_gamma   90.00
#
_symmetry.space_group_name_H-M   'P 1'
#
loop_
_entity.id
_entity.type
_entity.pdbx_description
1 polymer ?
#
loop_
_entity_poly.entity_id
_entity_poly.type
_entity_poly.pdbx_seq_one_letter_code
_entity_poly.pdbx_strand_id
1 'polypeptide(L)'
;ILIGIAFRETALLNGLILFTMLVGLGLAMRFYLEKLRLLLVPRLAVVLIFIVICMAVIAQVFNSANMRMGLSISLFPMVILTMTIERMSIMWEEYSPTDAIKAGAGSLLVASLAYLVMTNTHIEYILFNFPELLLVLMAACLLMGKYTGMRLSEVWRFRELAGTDGAGK
;
A
#
# COMPACT_ATOMS: atom_id res chain seq x y z
N ILE A 1 12.30 -9.99 -17.00
CA ILE A 1 13.42 -9.02 -17.06
C ILE A 1 13.75 -8.48 -15.67
N LEU A 2 12.80 -7.89 -14.94
CA LEU A 2 12.98 -7.38 -13.56
C LEU A 2 13.54 -8.41 -12.56
N ILE A 3 12.97 -9.62 -12.53
CA ILE A 3 13.45 -10.74 -11.70
C ILE A 3 14.88 -11.18 -12.09
N GLY A 4 15.24 -11.05 -13.37
CA GLY A 4 16.59 -11.40 -13.85
C GLY A 4 17.66 -10.40 -13.39
N ILE A 5 17.33 -9.11 -13.33
CA ILE A 5 18.23 -8.07 -12.82
C ILE A 5 18.44 -8.24 -11.30
N ALA A 6 17.40 -8.61 -10.56
CA ALA A 6 17.46 -8.91 -9.13
C ALA A 6 18.47 -10.02 -8.77
N PHE A 7 18.49 -11.10 -9.57
CA PHE A 7 19.38 -12.25 -9.35
C PHE A 7 20.83 -11.99 -9.71
N ARG A 8 21.08 -11.07 -10.66
CA ARG A 8 22.43 -10.64 -11.02
C ARG A 8 23.13 -9.90 -9.87
N GLU A 9 22.36 -9.14 -9.09
CA GLU A 9 22.89 -8.22 -8.09
C GLU A 9 22.98 -8.82 -6.66
N THR A 10 22.17 -9.83 -6.32
CA THR A 10 22.07 -10.35 -4.92
C THR A 10 22.73 -11.73 -4.71
N ALA A 11 23.45 -12.25 -5.71
CA ALA A 11 23.77 -13.67 -5.89
C ALA A 11 22.50 -14.52 -6.10
N LEU A 12 22.55 -15.35 -7.16
CA LEU A 12 21.36 -16.00 -7.74
C LEU A 12 20.57 -16.84 -6.73
N LEU A 13 21.26 -17.52 -5.81
CA LEU A 13 20.63 -18.39 -4.82
C LEU A 13 19.90 -17.61 -3.71
N ASN A 14 20.54 -16.59 -3.13
CA ASN A 14 19.97 -15.81 -2.03
C ASN A 14 18.78 -14.96 -2.51
N GLY A 15 18.91 -14.35 -3.70
CA GLY A 15 17.81 -13.61 -4.32
C GLY A 15 16.61 -14.48 -4.64
N LEU A 16 16.83 -15.71 -5.14
CA LEU A 16 15.76 -16.65 -5.47
C LEU A 16 14.98 -17.10 -4.22
N ILE A 17 15.69 -17.42 -3.14
CA ILE A 17 15.07 -17.87 -1.87
C ILE A 17 14.21 -16.74 -1.29
N LEU A 18 14.76 -15.52 -1.17
CA LEU A 18 14.04 -14.38 -0.59
C LEU A 18 12.84 -13.97 -1.43
N PHE A 19 13.01 -13.93 -2.75
CA PHE A 19 11.91 -13.60 -3.67
C PHE A 19 10.77 -14.62 -3.55
N THR A 20 11.09 -15.92 -3.61
CA THR A 20 10.09 -16.98 -3.52
C THR A 20 9.38 -16.96 -2.17
N MET A 21 10.11 -16.74 -1.08
CA MET A 21 9.55 -16.61 0.27
C MET A 21 8.60 -15.42 0.38
N LEU A 22 9.00 -14.23 -0.08
CA LEU A 22 8.17 -13.01 -0.01
C LEU A 22 6.93 -13.11 -0.89
N VAL A 23 7.06 -13.64 -2.11
CA VAL A 23 5.91 -13.87 -3.00
C VAL A 23 4.96 -14.90 -2.38
N GLY A 24 5.48 -15.99 -1.82
CA GLY A 24 4.68 -17.01 -1.13
C GLY A 24 3.90 -16.43 0.05
N LEU A 25 4.56 -15.67 0.92
CA LEU A 25 3.93 -15.00 2.07
C LEU A 25 2.90 -13.95 1.63
N GLY A 26 3.21 -13.12 0.63
CA GLY A 26 2.29 -12.12 0.10
C GLY A 26 1.04 -12.73 -0.53
N LEU A 27 1.19 -13.83 -1.27
CA LEU A 27 0.08 -14.57 -1.86
C LEU A 27 -0.78 -15.25 -0.79
N ALA A 28 -0.15 -15.87 0.22
CA ALA A 28 -0.85 -16.45 1.36
C ALA A 28 -1.68 -15.39 2.11
N MET A 29 -1.11 -14.20 2.34
CA MET A 29 -1.82 -13.08 2.97
C MET A 29 -2.99 -12.60 2.11
N ARG A 30 -2.82 -12.54 0.78
CA ARG A 30 -3.90 -12.19 -0.15
C ARG A 30 -5.06 -13.18 -0.07
N PHE A 31 -4.79 -14.49 -0.07
CA PHE A 31 -5.83 -15.51 0.08
C PHE A 31 -6.52 -15.44 1.44
N TYR A 32 -5.79 -15.13 2.51
CA TYR A 32 -6.39 -14.92 3.82
C TYR A 32 -7.38 -13.74 3.82
N LEU A 33 -6.97 -12.59 3.27
CA LEU A 33 -7.81 -11.38 3.18
C LEU A 33 -9.04 -11.54 2.27
N GLU A 34 -8.94 -12.39 1.25
CA GLU A 34 -10.06 -12.68 0.36
C GLU A 34 -11.25 -13.33 1.10
N LYS A 35 -10.99 -14.15 2.13
CA LYS A 35 -12.05 -14.69 2.98
C LYS A 35 -12.81 -13.63 3.78
N LEU A 36 -12.18 -12.47 4.04
CA LEU A 36 -12.79 -11.39 4.82
C LEU A 36 -13.69 -10.44 4.00
N ARG A 37 -13.93 -10.71 2.70
CA ARG A 37 -14.77 -9.90 1.79
C ARG A 37 -14.45 -8.39 1.81
N LEU A 38 -13.17 -8.01 1.87
CA LEU A 38 -12.75 -6.59 1.81
C LEU A 38 -12.81 -6.00 0.39
N LEU A 39 -13.04 -4.68 0.32
CA LEU A 39 -12.86 -3.87 -0.89
C LEU A 39 -11.43 -4.02 -1.47
N LEU A 40 -11.32 -3.90 -2.81
CA LEU A 40 -10.10 -4.20 -3.56
C LEU A 40 -8.92 -3.26 -3.21
N VAL A 41 -9.20 -2.00 -2.84
CA VAL A 41 -8.20 -0.98 -2.51
C VAL A 41 -7.53 -1.22 -1.13
N PRO A 42 -8.28 -1.38 -0.02
CA PRO A 42 -7.71 -1.73 1.28
C PRO A 42 -6.92 -3.04 1.28
N ARG A 43 -7.37 -4.03 0.48
CA ARG A 43 -6.70 -5.33 0.35
C ARG A 43 -5.27 -5.17 -0.15
N LEU A 44 -5.05 -4.38 -1.19
CA LEU A 44 -3.71 -4.14 -1.74
C LEU A 44 -2.83 -3.38 -0.74
N ALA A 45 -3.37 -2.38 -0.04
CA ALA A 45 -2.62 -1.64 0.97
C ALA A 45 -2.13 -2.54 2.12
N VAL A 46 -2.98 -3.42 2.63
CA VAL A 46 -2.61 -4.36 3.71
C VAL A 46 -1.54 -5.35 3.27
N VAL A 47 -1.66 -5.89 2.05
CA VAL A 47 -0.64 -6.79 1.49
C VAL A 47 0.71 -6.06 1.37
N LEU A 48 0.71 -4.80 0.91
CA LEU A 48 1.93 -4.01 0.80
C LEU A 48 2.55 -3.73 2.17
N ILE A 49 1.77 -3.28 3.16
CA ILE A 49 2.26 -3.02 4.52
C ILE A 49 2.83 -4.30 5.14
N PHE A 50 2.15 -5.43 4.99
CA PHE A 50 2.63 -6.73 5.46
C PHE A 50 3.98 -7.08 4.85
N ILE A 51 4.15 -6.90 3.54
CA ILE A 51 5.43 -7.18 2.90
C ILE A 51 6.52 -6.22 3.41
N VAL A 52 6.24 -4.92 3.58
CA VAL A 52 7.18 -3.96 4.16
C VAL A 52 7.66 -4.40 5.56
N ILE A 53 6.75 -4.91 6.40
CA ILE A 53 7.09 -5.45 7.72
C ILE A 53 8.00 -6.67 7.57
N CYS A 54 7.67 -7.62 6.70
CA CYS A 54 8.54 -8.78 6.43
C CYS A 54 9.94 -8.34 5.97
N MET A 55 10.03 -7.30 5.14
CA MET A 55 11.32 -6.76 4.70
C MET A 55 12.11 -6.10 5.83
N ALA A 56 11.45 -5.35 6.72
CA ALA A 56 12.11 -4.76 7.89
C ALA A 56 12.70 -5.84 8.81
N VAL A 57 11.94 -6.92 9.05
CA VAL A 57 12.41 -8.07 9.85
C VAL A 57 13.59 -8.78 9.17
N ILE A 58 13.49 -9.06 7.87
CA ILE A 58 14.58 -9.67 7.11
C ILE A 58 15.82 -8.77 7.12
N ALA A 59 15.66 -7.46 6.93
CA ALA A 59 16.76 -6.50 6.97
C ALA A 59 17.47 -6.51 8.34
N GLN A 60 16.73 -6.57 9.44
CA GLN A 60 17.30 -6.64 10.79
C GLN A 60 18.06 -7.96 11.04
N VAL A 61 17.52 -9.09 10.58
CA VAL A 61 18.18 -10.40 10.65
C VAL A 61 19.46 -10.43 9.82
N PHE A 62 19.44 -9.88 8.60
CA PHE A 62 20.59 -9.88 7.69
C PHE A 62 21.65 -8.83 8.01
N ASN A 63 21.31 -7.73 8.69
CA ASN A 63 22.28 -6.77 9.20
C ASN A 63 23.30 -7.46 10.14
N SER A 64 22.82 -8.41 10.94
CA SER A 64 23.66 -9.24 11.81
C SER A 64 24.60 -10.19 11.04
N ALA A 65 24.33 -10.48 9.76
CA ALA A 65 25.07 -11.43 8.92
C ALA A 65 26.05 -10.77 7.94
N ASN A 66 26.25 -9.44 8.00
CA ASN A 66 27.15 -8.64 7.15
C ASN A 66 26.98 -8.85 5.62
N MET A 67 25.81 -9.34 5.19
CA MET A 67 25.49 -9.63 3.78
C MET A 67 24.80 -8.41 3.16
N ARG A 68 25.37 -7.84 2.09
CA ARG A 68 24.80 -6.67 1.39
C ARG A 68 23.53 -7.06 0.62
N MET A 69 22.39 -6.94 1.28
CA MET A 69 21.07 -7.32 0.74
C MET A 69 20.24 -6.13 0.20
N GLY A 70 20.86 -4.95 0.08
CA GLY A 70 20.16 -3.71 -0.28
C GLY A 70 19.46 -3.72 -1.65
N LEU A 71 19.89 -4.59 -2.57
CA LEU A 71 19.37 -4.61 -3.95
C LEU A 71 17.99 -5.28 -4.06
N SER A 72 17.67 -6.24 -3.19
CA SER A 72 16.33 -6.87 -3.16
C SER A 72 15.24 -5.93 -2.62
N ILE A 73 15.60 -4.99 -1.74
CA ILE A 73 14.69 -3.97 -1.20
C ILE A 73 14.29 -2.97 -2.30
N SER A 74 15.20 -2.67 -3.23
CA SER A 74 14.95 -1.75 -4.35
C SER A 74 13.93 -2.25 -5.38
N LEU A 75 13.59 -3.54 -5.37
CA LEU A 75 12.66 -4.14 -6.34
C LEU A 75 11.19 -3.84 -6.00
N PHE A 76 10.89 -3.55 -4.74
CA PHE A 76 9.53 -3.26 -4.30
C PHE A 76 8.97 -1.96 -4.87
N PRO A 77 9.69 -0.83 -4.77
CA PRO A 77 9.29 0.40 -5.46
C PRO A 77 9.06 0.20 -6.95
N MET A 78 9.86 -0.66 -7.58
CA MET A 78 9.76 -0.98 -9.00
C MET A 78 8.45 -1.72 -9.34
N VAL A 79 8.05 -2.71 -8.54
CA VAL A 79 6.76 -3.42 -8.71
C VAL A 79 5.58 -2.45 -8.53
N ILE A 80 5.62 -1.59 -7.51
CA ILE A 80 4.57 -0.59 -7.26
C ILE A 80 4.47 0.39 -8.44
N LEU A 81 5.61 0.86 -8.96
CA LEU A 81 5.65 1.72 -10.15
C LEU A 81 5.02 1.03 -11.35
N THR A 82 5.37 -0.22 -11.65
CA THR A 82 4.79 -0.95 -12.78
C THR A 82 3.27 -1.12 -12.66
N MET A 83 2.76 -1.47 -11.46
CA MET A 83 1.32 -1.55 -11.22
C MET A 83 0.61 -0.20 -11.32
N THR A 84 1.28 0.88 -10.90
CA THR A 84 0.74 2.24 -11.03
C THR A 84 0.65 2.65 -12.49
N ILE A 85 1.67 2.31 -13.30
CA ILE A 85 1.67 2.53 -14.75
C ILE A 85 0.54 1.73 -15.43
N GLU A 86 0.39 0.45 -15.09
CA GLU A 86 -0.67 -0.42 -15.62
C GLU A 86 -2.05 0.19 -15.37
N ARG A 87 -2.35 0.55 -14.11
CA ARG A 87 -3.63 1.18 -13.77
C ARG A 87 -3.82 2.52 -14.46
N MET A 88 -2.76 3.32 -14.59
CA MET A 88 -2.85 4.61 -15.27
C MET A 88 -3.13 4.43 -16.77
N SER A 89 -2.53 3.42 -17.40
CA SER A 89 -2.77 3.10 -18.82
C SER A 89 -4.23 2.69 -19.04
N ILE A 90 -4.76 1.81 -18.20
CA ILE A 90 -6.17 1.39 -18.27
C ILE A 90 -7.10 2.60 -18.10
N MET A 91 -6.83 3.48 -17.12
CA MET A 91 -7.64 4.69 -16.92
C MET A 91 -7.59 5.65 -18.11
N TRP A 92 -6.43 5.75 -18.77
CA TRP A 92 -6.26 6.57 -19.97
C TRP A 92 -7.06 6.01 -21.15
N GLU A 93 -7.12 4.69 -21.28
CA GLU A 93 -7.86 4.00 -22.35
C GLU A 93 -9.38 3.98 -22.10
N GLU A 94 -9.83 3.75 -20.86
CA GLU A 94 -11.25 3.53 -20.55
C GLU A 94 -12.07 4.82 -20.29
N TYR A 95 -11.50 5.84 -19.62
CA TYR A 95 -12.29 6.94 -19.05
C TYR A 95 -12.04 8.33 -19.68
N SER A 96 -11.08 8.46 -20.60
CA SER A 96 -10.60 9.70 -21.25
C SER A 96 -9.25 10.21 -20.70
N PRO A 97 -8.36 10.75 -21.57
CA PRO A 97 -7.05 11.29 -21.17
C PRO A 97 -7.12 12.37 -20.08
N THR A 98 -8.16 13.20 -20.07
CA THR A 98 -8.29 14.29 -19.09
C THR A 98 -8.51 13.79 -17.67
N ASP A 99 -9.22 12.67 -17.51
CA ASP A 99 -9.51 12.08 -16.21
C ASP A 99 -8.30 11.31 -15.68
N ALA A 100 -7.56 10.65 -16.57
CA ALA A 100 -6.26 10.05 -16.24
C ALA A 100 -5.25 11.10 -15.77
N ILE A 101 -5.13 12.25 -16.46
CA ILE A 101 -4.24 13.34 -16.07
C ILE A 101 -4.63 13.93 -14.70
N LYS A 102 -5.92 14.17 -14.46
CA LYS A 102 -6.40 14.65 -13.15
C LYS A 102 -6.09 13.65 -12.03
N ALA A 103 -6.31 12.36 -12.26
CA ALA A 103 -6.00 11.31 -11.30
C ALA A 103 -4.48 11.18 -11.03
N GLY A 104 -3.66 11.29 -12.08
CA GLY A 104 -2.21 11.32 -11.98
C GLY A 104 -1.70 12.52 -11.20
N ALA A 105 -2.20 13.71 -11.50
CA ALA A 105 -1.87 14.93 -10.76
C ALA A 105 -2.28 14.82 -9.28
N GLY A 106 -3.47 14.29 -8.99
CA GLY A 106 -3.91 14.02 -7.61
C GLY A 106 -2.99 13.06 -6.88
N SER A 107 -2.58 11.95 -7.53
CA SER A 107 -1.65 10.99 -6.94
C SER A 107 -0.27 11.60 -6.69
N LEU A 108 0.23 12.44 -7.61
CA LEU A 108 1.51 13.13 -7.46
C LEU A 108 1.48 14.14 -6.31
N LEU A 109 0.38 14.88 -6.14
CA LEU A 109 0.19 15.80 -5.02
C LEU A 109 0.18 15.04 -3.68
N VAL A 110 -0.56 13.95 -3.58
CA VAL A 110 -0.59 13.10 -2.38
C VAL A 110 0.79 12.52 -2.11
N ALA A 111 1.51 12.05 -3.13
CA ALA A 111 2.87 11.53 -2.99
C ALA A 111 3.86 12.60 -2.51
N SER A 112 3.74 13.83 -3.01
CA SER A 112 4.58 14.96 -2.58
C SER A 112 4.33 15.33 -1.11
N LEU A 113 3.07 15.35 -0.68
CA LEU A 113 2.71 15.58 0.72
C LEU A 113 3.20 14.43 1.61
N ALA A 114 3.03 13.18 1.17
CA ALA A 114 3.52 12.01 1.89
C ALA A 114 5.05 12.06 2.05
N TYR A 115 5.79 12.48 1.02
CA TYR A 115 7.24 12.67 1.10
C TYR A 115 7.64 13.69 2.16
N LEU A 116 6.95 14.83 2.24
CA LEU A 116 7.23 15.83 3.27
C LEU A 116 6.98 15.30 4.68
N VAL A 117 5.91 14.51 4.88
CA VAL A 117 5.62 13.85 6.15
C VAL A 117 6.70 12.82 6.49
N MET A 118 7.12 12.00 5.53
CA MET A 118 8.14 10.96 5.73
C MET A 118 9.55 11.53 5.97
N THR A 119 9.85 12.71 5.43
CA THR A 119 11.15 13.39 5.64
C THR A 119 11.29 13.97 7.05
N ASN A 120 10.20 13.99 7.84
CA ASN A 120 10.27 14.44 9.23
C ASN A 120 11.01 13.40 10.10
N THR A 121 12.17 13.79 10.63
CA THR A 121 13.04 12.95 11.46
C THR A 121 12.31 12.29 12.64
N HIS A 122 11.29 12.95 13.21
CA HIS A 122 10.50 12.37 14.29
C HIS A 122 9.69 11.15 13.84
N ILE A 123 9.08 11.20 12.66
CA ILE A 123 8.25 10.11 12.13
C ILE A 123 9.14 8.94 11.69
N GLU A 124 10.27 9.24 11.05
CA GLU A 124 11.25 8.24 10.65
C GLU A 124 11.77 7.46 11.87
N TYR A 125 12.24 8.17 12.92
CA TYR A 125 12.76 7.53 14.12
C TYR A 125 11.73 6.63 14.81
N ILE A 126 10.50 7.10 14.96
CA ILE A 126 9.43 6.35 15.63
C ILE A 126 9.07 5.08 14.85
N LEU A 127 8.91 5.17 13.52
CA LEU A 127 8.51 4.02 12.70
C LEU A 127 9.63 2.99 12.53
N PHE A 128 10.89 3.42 12.45
CA PHE A 128 12.04 2.50 12.34
C PHE A 128 12.37 1.82 13.67
N ASN A 129 12.20 2.51 14.80
CA ASN A 129 12.52 1.96 16.11
C ASN A 129 11.35 1.11 16.70
N PHE A 130 10.11 1.39 16.29
CA PHE A 130 8.91 0.69 16.74
C PHE A 130 8.10 0.14 15.56
N PRO A 131 8.55 -0.99 14.94
CA PRO A 131 7.83 -1.60 13.82
C PRO A 131 6.42 -2.09 14.20
N GLU A 132 6.09 -2.21 15.49
CA GLU A 132 4.74 -2.53 15.97
C GLU A 132 3.71 -1.49 15.54
N LEU A 133 4.12 -0.23 15.34
CA LEU A 133 3.22 0.82 14.84
C LEU A 133 2.73 0.53 13.42
N LEU A 134 3.51 -0.18 12.60
CA LEU A 134 3.07 -0.61 11.27
C LEU A 134 1.93 -1.63 11.37
N LEU A 135 1.91 -2.47 12.42
CA LEU A 135 0.78 -3.39 12.68
C LEU A 135 -0.49 -2.63 13.08
N VAL A 136 -0.35 -1.57 13.89
CA VAL A 136 -1.47 -0.68 14.23
C VAL A 136 -2.02 0.01 12.98
N LEU A 137 -1.13 0.48 12.11
CA LEU A 137 -1.50 1.13 10.85
C LEU A 137 -2.19 0.14 9.89
N MET A 138 -1.70 -1.10 9.83
CA MET A 138 -2.34 -2.18 9.10
C MET A 138 -3.76 -2.47 9.65
N ALA A 139 -3.92 -2.52 10.98
CA ALA A 139 -5.23 -2.69 11.61
C ALA A 139 -6.19 -1.53 11.29
N ALA A 140 -5.70 -0.29 11.32
CA ALA A 140 -6.48 0.89 10.93
C ALA A 140 -6.90 0.82 9.45
N CYS A 141 -6.01 0.42 8.54
CA CYS A 141 -6.35 0.18 7.13
C CYS A 141 -7.42 -0.90 6.96
N LEU A 142 -7.36 -1.99 7.73
CA LEU A 142 -8.39 -3.04 7.71
C LEU A 142 -9.75 -2.53 8.20
N LEU A 143 -9.77 -1.71 9.26
CA LEU A 143 -10.99 -1.09 9.78
C LEU A 143 -11.62 -0.14 8.77
N MET A 144 -10.84 0.77 8.18
CA MET A 144 -11.31 1.63 7.09
C MET A 144 -11.80 0.81 5.89
N GLY A 145 -11.11 -0.29 5.55
CA GLY A 145 -11.48 -1.14 4.43
C GLY A 145 -12.75 -1.97 4.63
N LYS A 146 -13.18 -2.18 5.88
CA LYS A 146 -14.48 -2.76 6.23
C LYS A 146 -15.57 -1.71 6.40
N TYR A 147 -15.22 -0.42 6.40
CA TYR A 147 -16.18 0.66 6.55
C TYR A 147 -16.95 0.89 5.24
N THR A 148 -17.98 0.07 5.01
CA THR A 148 -19.03 0.26 4.00
C THR A 148 -20.16 1.14 4.54
N GLY A 149 -19.84 2.12 5.41
CA GLY A 149 -20.82 3.10 5.89
C GLY A 149 -21.09 4.18 4.83
N MET A 150 -22.24 4.87 4.96
CA MET A 150 -22.63 6.00 4.12
C MET A 150 -21.44 6.93 3.86
N ARG A 151 -21.31 7.44 2.62
CA ARG A 151 -20.27 8.43 2.32
C ARG A 151 -20.44 9.55 3.34
N LEU A 152 -19.36 10.07 3.93
CA LEU A 152 -19.46 11.14 4.94
C LEU A 152 -20.32 12.30 4.40
N SER A 153 -20.29 12.55 3.09
CA SER A 153 -21.13 13.52 2.38
C SER A 153 -22.64 13.21 2.36
N GLU A 154 -23.04 11.95 2.45
CA GLU A 154 -24.46 11.55 2.54
C GLU A 154 -25.06 11.88 3.90
N VAL A 155 -24.28 11.85 4.99
CA VAL A 155 -24.75 12.27 6.33
C VAL A 155 -25.17 13.74 6.33
N TRP A 156 -24.46 14.59 5.56
CA TRP A 156 -24.81 16.01 5.42
C TRP A 156 -26.01 16.21 4.50
N ARG A 157 -26.11 15.45 3.39
CA ARG A 157 -27.22 15.55 2.44
C ARG A 157 -28.55 15.01 2.99
N PHE A 158 -28.54 13.94 3.79
CA PHE A 158 -29.77 13.38 4.38
C PHE A 158 -30.25 14.12 5.63
N ARG A 159 -29.45 15.02 6.20
CA ARG A 159 -29.91 15.91 7.28
C ARG A 159 -30.96 16.91 6.80
N GLU A 160 -30.93 17.28 5.51
CA GLU A 160 -31.91 18.18 4.90
C GLU A 160 -33.27 17.51 4.63
N LEU A 161 -33.30 16.18 4.43
CA LEU A 161 -34.54 15.42 4.23
C LEU A 161 -35.25 15.08 5.54
N ALA A 162 -34.51 14.92 6.64
CA ALA A 162 -35.08 14.68 7.97
C ALA A 162 -35.67 15.94 8.64
N GLY A 163 -35.37 17.14 8.12
CA GLY A 163 -35.88 18.41 8.66
C GLY A 163 -37.26 18.83 8.15
N THR A 164 -37.80 18.17 7.11
CA THR A 164 -38.99 18.64 6.39
C THR A 164 -40.28 17.89 6.75
N ASP A 165 -40.20 16.85 7.61
CA ASP A 165 -41.37 16.03 8.01
C ASP A 165 -41.96 16.44 9.38
N GLY A 166 -41.66 17.66 9.84
CA GLY A 166 -42.18 18.24 11.10
C GLY A 166 -43.10 19.46 10.93
N ALA A 167 -43.36 19.92 9.71
CA ALA A 167 -44.19 21.11 9.43
C ALA A 167 -45.61 20.73 8.99
N GLY A 168 -46.27 19.87 9.79
CA GLY A 168 -47.59 19.34 9.48
C GLY A 168 -48.41 19.01 10.72
N LYS A 169 -48.48 19.93 11.69
CA LYS A 169 -49.60 20.08 12.63
C LYS A 169 -49.72 21.53 13.06
#